data_AF-A0A3D6ACL9-F1
#
_entry.id   AF-A0A3D6ACL9-F1
#
_cell.length_a   1.000
_cell.length_b   1.000
_cell.length_c   1.000
_cell.angle_alpha   90.00
_cell.angle_beta   90.00
_cell.angle_gamma   90.00
#
_symmetry.space_group_name_H-M   'P 1'
#
loop_
_entity.id
_entity.type
_entity.pdbx_description
1 polymer ?
#
loop_
_entity_poly.entity_id
_entity_poly.type
_entity_poly.pdbx_seq_one_letter_code
_entity_poly.pdbx_strand_id
1 'polypeptide(L)' 'MAADHYATLEKHASDCISCGHCDKRCPFHAVQTGRMKEIAAYFGK' A
#
# COMPACT_ATOMS: atom_id res chain seq x y z
N MET A 1 -7.44 -2.39 -18.28
CA MET A 1 -6.23 -1.61 -17.93
C MET A 1 -5.55 -2.28 -16.73
N ALA A 2 -4.25 -2.06 -16.47
CA ALA A 2 -3.57 -2.73 -15.34
C ALA A 2 -4.25 -2.45 -13.98
N ALA A 3 -4.91 -1.29 -13.83
CA ALA A 3 -5.67 -0.93 -12.64
C ALA A 3 -6.83 -1.90 -12.32
N ASP A 4 -7.51 -2.43 -13.35
CA ASP A 4 -8.64 -3.36 -13.17
C ASP A 4 -8.18 -4.68 -12.53
N HIS A 5 -6.96 -5.12 -12.85
CA HIS A 5 -6.37 -6.32 -12.26
C HIS A 5 -6.14 -6.17 -10.75
N TYR A 6 -5.68 -5.00 -10.30
CA TYR A 6 -5.47 -4.74 -8.88
C TYR A 6 -6.77 -4.47 -8.11
N ALA A 7 -7.83 -4.04 -8.82
CA ALA A 7 -9.14 -3.79 -8.21
C ALA A 7 -9.82 -5.05 -7.67
N THR A 8 -9.43 -6.24 -8.11
CA THR A 8 -10.02 -7.52 -7.66
C THR A 8 -9.30 -8.15 -6.46
N LEU A 9 -8.24 -7.51 -5.93
CA LEU A 9 -7.55 -8.01 -4.74
C LEU A 9 -8.43 -7.86 -3.49
N GLU A 10 -8.35 -8.82 -2.58
CA GLU A 10 -9.08 -8.78 -1.30
C GLU A 10 -8.62 -7.63 -0.40
N LYS A 11 -7.34 -7.27 -0.50
CA LYS A 11 -6.71 -6.20 0.30
C LYS A 11 -6.20 -5.10 -0.59
N HIS A 12 -6.43 -3.88 -0.14
CA HIS A 12 -6.04 -2.66 -0.80
C HIS A 12 -5.13 -1.83 0.09
N ALA A 13 -4.54 -0.82 -0.54
CA ALA A 13 -3.62 0.07 0.15
C ALA A 13 -4.27 0.87 1.28
N SER A 14 -5.56 1.16 1.15
CA SER A 14 -6.36 1.82 2.19
C SER A 14 -6.67 0.95 3.42
N ASP A 15 -6.47 -0.36 3.35
CA ASP A 15 -6.54 -1.23 4.53
C ASP A 15 -5.32 -1.04 5.45
N CYS A 16 -4.30 -0.29 5.02
CA CYS A 16 -3.12 -0.03 5.82
C CYS A 16 -3.45 0.84 7.04
N ILE A 17 -3.38 0.24 8.23
CA ILE A 17 -3.60 0.94 9.52
C ILE A 17 -2.38 1.75 10.00
N SER A 18 -1.36 1.93 9.17
CA SER A 18 -0.15 2.69 9.49
C SER A 18 0.59 2.24 10.76
N CYS A 19 0.61 0.93 11.06
CA CYS A 19 1.25 0.39 12.27
C CYS A 19 2.79 0.43 12.27
N GLY A 20 3.42 0.71 11.12
CA GLY A 20 4.87 0.88 10.98
C GLY A 20 5.72 -0.40 11.09
N HIS A 21 5.09 -1.58 11.26
CA HIS A 21 5.84 -2.85 11.34
C HIS A 21 6.57 -3.18 10.03
N CYS A 22 5.95 -2.88 8.90
CA CYS A 22 6.48 -3.12 7.57
C CYS A 22 7.75 -2.27 7.33
N ASP A 23 7.73 -1.02 7.77
CA ASP A 23 8.83 -0.07 7.60
C ASP A 23 10.08 -0.54 8.36
N LYS A 24 9.90 -0.95 9.63
CA LYS A 24 10.99 -1.44 10.49
C LYS A 24 11.62 -2.73 9.98
N ARG A 25 10.86 -3.56 9.27
CA ARG A 25 11.31 -4.87 8.75
C ARG A 25 11.85 -4.79 7.33
N CYS A 26 11.68 -3.67 6.63
CA CYS A 26 12.08 -3.59 5.24
C CYS A 26 13.61 -3.61 5.12
N PRO A 27 14.22 -4.63 4.48
CA PRO A 27 15.67 -4.72 4.34
C PRO A 27 16.25 -3.65 3.39
N PHE A 28 15.38 -3.00 2.60
CA PHE A 28 15.75 -1.94 1.67
C PHE A 28 15.49 -0.54 2.22
N HIS A 29 15.15 -0.44 3.51
CA HIS A 29 14.81 0.83 4.16
C HIS A 29 13.67 1.61 3.49
N ALA A 30 12.78 0.89 2.78
CA ALA A 30 11.61 1.51 2.17
C ALA A 30 10.59 1.87 3.25
N VAL A 31 10.03 3.07 3.13
CA VAL A 31 8.89 3.52 3.96
C VAL A 31 7.60 2.97 3.35
N GLN A 32 7.29 1.72 3.68
CA GLN A 32 6.16 0.96 3.12
C GLN A 32 4.83 1.63 3.44
N THR A 33 4.62 2.15 4.66
CA THR A 33 3.40 2.89 5.02
C THR A 33 3.19 4.12 4.12
N GLY A 34 4.26 4.82 3.77
CA GLY A 34 4.24 5.93 2.82
C GLY A 34 3.83 5.49 1.42
N ARG A 35 4.37 4.36 0.94
CA ARG A 35 3.96 3.76 -0.34
C ARG A 35 2.49 3.35 -0.34
N MET A 36 2.00 2.75 0.74
CA MET A 36 0.57 2.42 0.83
C MET A 36 -0.29 3.69 0.71
N LYS A 37 0.11 4.80 1.33
CA LYS A 37 -0.61 6.08 1.18
C LYS A 37 -0.62 6.60 -0.26
N GLU A 38 0.52 6.55 -0.95
CA GLU A 38 0.63 6.93 -2.37
C GLU A 38 -0.27 6.06 -3.26
N ILE A 39 -0.28 4.74 -3.02
CA ILE A 39 -1.11 3.79 -3.78
C ILE A 39 -2.60 4.03 -3.52
N ALA A 40 -3.01 4.22 -2.27
CA ALA A 40 -4.40 4.52 -1.93
C ALA A 40 -4.88 5.82 -2.61
N ALA A 41 -4.04 6.87 -2.59
CA ALA A 41 -4.32 8.12 -3.29
C ALA A 41 -4.46 7.92 -4.81
N TYR A 42 -3.59 7.10 -5.42
CA TYR A 42 -3.65 6.81 -6.85
C TYR A 42 -4.94 6.07 -7.25
N PHE A 43 -5.38 5.10 -6.44
CA PHE A 43 -6.62 4.36 -6.72
C PHE A 43 -7.89 5.08 -6.27
N GLY A 44 -7.78 6.17 -5.50
CA GLY A 44 -8.92 6.94 -5.00
C GLY A 44 -9.76 6.22 -3.95
N LYS A 45 -9.22 5.18 -3.33
CA LYS A 45 -9.88 4.35 -2.31
C LYS A 45 -8.90 3.91 -1.25
#